data_AF-A0A4P5T4Y0-F1
#
_entry.id   AF-A0A4P5T4Y0-F1
#
_cell.length_a   1.000
_cell.length_b   1.000
_cell.length_c   1.000
_cell.angle_alpha   90.00
_cell.angle_beta   90.00
_cell.angle_gamma   90.00
#
_symmetry.space_group_name_H-M   'P 1'
#
loop_
_entity.id
_entity.type
_entity.pdbx_description
1 polymer ?
#
loop_
_entity_poly.entity_id
_entity_poly.type
_entity_poly.pdbx_seq_one_letter_code
_entity_poly.pdbx_strand_id
1 'polypeptide(L)'
;MIKVDKGILLIAEPFMKDANFQRAVVLLCEHQETGSFGITINRPTDKPVAEYIEGIGNYTLPLYDGGPVGKDHIHFLHKLPSHIPNGSWVGEETYWGGDLEAA
;
A
#
# COMPACT_ATOMS: atom_id res chain seq x y z
N MET A 1 6.34 25.01 2.85
CA MET A 1 5.66 24.04 3.73
C MET A 1 5.05 22.99 2.81
N ILE A 2 5.30 21.70 3.03
CA ILE A 2 4.73 20.63 2.17
C ILE A 2 3.25 20.51 2.52
N LYS A 3 2.38 20.62 1.52
CA LYS A 3 0.95 20.34 1.69
C LYS A 3 0.77 18.83 1.74
N VAL A 4 0.06 18.33 2.75
CA VAL A 4 -0.31 16.92 2.84
C VAL A 4 -1.32 16.61 1.74
N ASP A 5 -1.03 15.60 0.93
CA ASP A 5 -1.86 15.11 -0.16
C ASP A 5 -1.49 13.65 -0.48
N LYS A 6 -2.22 12.99 -1.37
CA LYS A 6 -1.84 11.67 -1.87
C LYS A 6 -0.45 11.69 -2.53
N GLY A 7 0.27 10.58 -2.40
CA GLY A 7 1.65 10.42 -2.90
C GLY A 7 2.71 10.85 -1.90
N ILE A 8 2.33 11.51 -0.81
CA ILE A 8 3.25 11.86 0.26
C ILE A 8 3.55 10.63 1.12
N LEU A 9 4.84 10.47 1.46
CA LEU A 9 5.30 9.52 2.47
C LEU A 9 5.32 10.18 3.84
N LEU A 10 4.58 9.60 4.79
CA LEU A 10 4.66 9.94 6.20
C LEU A 10 5.71 9.04 6.86
N ILE A 11 6.75 9.66 7.42
CA ILE A 11 7.82 8.94 8.10
C ILE A 11 7.59 9.10 9.60
N ALA A 12 7.44 7.99 10.30
CA ALA A 12 7.30 7.99 11.74
C ALA A 12 8.55 8.56 12.41
N GLU A 13 8.35 9.32 13.48
CA GLU A 13 9.46 9.77 14.31
C GLU A 13 10.24 8.57 14.90
N PRO A 14 11.57 8.69 15.07
CA PRO A 14 12.41 7.57 15.53
C PRO A 14 11.94 6.91 16.85
N PHE A 15 11.31 7.69 17.74
CA PHE A 15 10.87 7.25 19.07
C PHE A 15 9.34 7.14 19.20
N MET A 16 8.63 7.00 18.08
CA MET A 16 7.18 6.78 18.06
C MET A 16 6.79 5.61 18.98
N LYS A 17 5.94 5.88 19.98
CA LYS A 17 5.51 4.90 20.98
C LYS A 17 4.33 4.04 20.53
N ASP A 18 3.54 4.54 19.58
CA ASP A 18 2.44 3.76 19.01
C ASP A 18 3.01 2.60 18.19
N ALA A 19 2.72 1.37 18.62
CA ALA A 19 3.17 0.15 17.94
C ALA A 19 2.72 0.10 16.47
N ASN A 20 1.55 0.67 16.15
CA ASN A 20 1.04 0.70 14.79
C ASN A 20 1.89 1.58 13.87
N PHE A 21 2.67 2.53 14.40
CA PHE A 21 3.47 3.46 13.61
C PHE A 21 4.96 3.44 13.95
N GLN A 22 5.40 2.61 14.90
CA GLN A 22 6.83 2.50 15.23
C GLN A 22 7.64 2.16 13.97
N ARG A 23 8.57 3.05 13.62
CA ARG A 23 9.43 2.99 12.41
C ARG A 23 8.64 2.85 11.10
N ALA A 24 7.36 3.21 11.07
CA ALA A 24 6.53 3.07 9.88
C ALA A 24 6.88 4.14 8.84
N VAL A 25 6.82 3.73 7.57
CA VAL A 25 6.73 4.62 6.42
C VAL A 25 5.37 4.35 5.78
N VAL A 26 4.51 5.36 5.78
CA VAL A 26 3.13 5.26 5.28
C VAL A 26 3.01 6.05 3.98
N LEU A 27 2.57 5.42 2.91
CA LEU A 27 2.18 6.10 1.68
C LEU A 27 0.73 6.55 1.79
N LEU A 28 0.48 7.85 1.69
CA LEU A 28 -0.88 8.38 1.55
C LEU A 28 -1.41 8.07 0.15
N CYS A 29 -2.44 7.25 0.07
CA CYS A 29 -3.08 6.87 -1.19
C CYS A 29 -4.25 7.81 -1.51
N GLU A 30 -4.94 8.31 -0.46
CA GLU A 30 -5.96 9.35 -0.57
C GLU A 30 -5.89 10.33 0.60
N HIS A 31 -6.19 11.59 0.33
CA HIS A 31 -6.31 12.64 1.34
C HIS A 31 -7.48 13.57 0.96
N GLN A 32 -8.48 13.66 1.82
CA GLN A 32 -9.66 14.51 1.67
C GLN A 32 -9.95 15.22 3.01
N GLU A 33 -10.82 16.22 2.99
CA GLU A 33 -11.21 16.94 4.23
C GLU A 33 -11.85 16.00 5.27
N THR A 34 -12.53 14.96 4.81
CA THR A 34 -13.21 13.97 5.66
C THR A 34 -12.28 12.92 6.25
N GLY A 35 -11.05 12.77 5.73
CA GLY A 35 -10.13 11.75 6.19
C GLY A 35 -9.03 11.42 5.19
N SER A 36 -8.17 10.49 5.59
CA SER A 36 -7.05 10.02 4.76
C SER A 36 -6.97 8.51 4.80
N PHE A 37 -6.55 7.94 3.68
CA PHE A 37 -6.24 6.53 3.57
C PHE A 37 -4.77 6.38 3.17
N GLY A 38 -4.06 5.48 3.86
CA GLY A 38 -2.66 5.24 3.62
C GLY A 38 -2.24 3.84 4.04
N ILE A 39 -1.14 3.37 3.45
CA ILE A 39 -0.65 2.01 3.58
C ILE A 39 0.79 2.06 4.06
N THR A 40 1.13 1.24 5.05
CA THR A 40 2.51 1.07 5.51
C THR A 40 3.29 0.22 4.51
N ILE A 41 4.42 0.73 4.00
CA ILE A 41 5.16 0.10 2.89
C ILE A 41 6.47 -0.56 3.30
N ASN A 42 6.86 -0.46 4.58
CA ASN A 42 8.18 -0.91 5.06
C ASN A 42 8.12 -1.99 6.14
N ARG A 43 7.03 -2.78 6.16
CA ARG A 43 6.81 -3.88 7.11
C ARG A 43 6.57 -5.19 6.36
N PRO A 44 7.62 -5.87 5.87
CA PRO A 44 7.45 -7.17 5.24
C PRO A 44 6.97 -8.19 6.27
N THR A 45 6.12 -9.11 5.82
CA THR A 45 5.75 -10.31 6.57
C THR A 45 6.64 -11.48 6.16
N ASP A 46 6.54 -12.58 6.90
CA ASP A 46 7.20 -13.85 6.60
C ASP A 46 6.42 -14.72 5.59
N LYS A 47 5.24 -14.26 5.17
CA LYS A 47 4.34 -15.01 4.28
C LYS A 47 4.46 -14.53 2.83
N PRO A 48 4.42 -15.43 1.84
CA PRO A 48 4.28 -15.05 0.45
C PRO A 48 2.83 -14.66 0.14
N VAL A 49 2.62 -13.73 -0.79
CA VAL A 49 1.27 -13.35 -1.23
C VAL A 49 0.51 -14.54 -1.86
N ALA A 50 1.23 -15.53 -2.40
CA ALA A 50 0.67 -16.72 -3.03
C ALA A 50 -0.18 -17.58 -2.09
N GLU A 51 -0.04 -17.44 -0.76
CA GLU A 51 -0.95 -18.06 0.22
C GLU A 51 -2.34 -17.42 0.26
N TYR A 52 -2.49 -16.23 -0.33
CA TYR A 52 -3.69 -15.41 -0.22
C TYR A 52 -4.37 -15.08 -1.56
N ILE A 53 -3.66 -15.29 -2.68
CA ILE A 53 -4.18 -15.01 -4.02
C ILE A 53 -4.00 -16.27 -4.88
N GLU A 54 -5.12 -16.87 -5.27
CA GLU A 54 -5.11 -17.95 -6.25
C GLU A 54 -4.75 -17.43 -7.65
N GLY A 55 -4.08 -18.26 -8.45
CA GLY A 55 -3.78 -17.90 -9.85
C GLY A 55 -2.58 -16.97 -10.05
N ILE A 56 -1.91 -16.50 -8.99
CA ILE A 56 -0.70 -15.66 -9.11
C ILE A 56 0.56 -16.43 -9.58
N GLY A 57 0.40 -17.69 -10.03
CA GLY A 57 1.47 -18.52 -10.56
C GLY A 57 2.60 -18.81 -9.56
N ASN A 58 3.80 -19.03 -10.08
CA ASN A 58 5.00 -19.28 -9.26
C ASN A 58 5.68 -17.99 -8.76
N TYR A 59 5.00 -16.85 -8.80
CA TYR A 59 5.58 -15.58 -8.37
C TYR A 59 5.64 -15.50 -6.83
N THR A 60 6.84 -15.33 -6.30
CA THR A 60 7.07 -15.12 -4.87
C THR A 60 7.09 -13.62 -4.57
N LEU A 61 5.93 -12.97 -4.62
CA LEU A 61 5.84 -11.56 -4.24
C LEU A 61 5.76 -11.43 -2.71
N PRO A 62 6.55 -10.52 -2.12
CA PRO A 62 6.50 -10.27 -0.68
C PRO A 62 5.15 -9.68 -0.26
N LEU A 63 4.57 -10.21 0.81
CA LEU A 63 3.41 -9.61 1.46
C LEU A 63 3.88 -8.64 2.55
N TYR A 64 3.27 -7.47 2.61
CA TYR A 64 3.55 -6.44 3.61
C TYR A 64 2.35 -6.25 4.53
N ASP A 65 2.62 -5.94 5.80
CA ASP A 65 1.60 -5.43 6.71
C ASP A 65 1.31 -3.97 6.38
N GLY A 66 0.17 -3.74 5.71
CA GLY A 66 -0.28 -2.41 5.31
C GLY A 66 -0.78 -1.51 6.44
N GLY A 67 -0.98 -2.03 7.64
CA GLY A 67 -1.52 -1.30 8.79
C GLY A 67 -2.56 -2.09 9.57
N PRO A 68 -3.09 -1.52 10.67
CA PRO A 68 -3.97 -2.24 11.60
C PRO A 68 -5.41 -2.43 11.12
N VAL A 69 -5.84 -1.74 10.07
CA VAL A 69 -7.22 -1.73 9.56
C VAL A 69 -7.31 -2.47 8.22
N GLY A 70 -8.44 -3.14 7.95
CA GLY A 70 -8.66 -3.81 6.66
C GLY A 70 -7.79 -5.04 6.43
N LYS A 71 -7.49 -5.79 7.51
CA LYS A 71 -6.61 -6.98 7.49
C LYS A 71 -7.12 -8.14 6.63
N ASP A 72 -8.36 -8.07 6.20
CA ASP A 72 -9.06 -8.99 5.31
C ASP A 72 -8.97 -8.59 3.83
N HIS A 73 -8.36 -7.44 3.52
CA HIS A 73 -8.19 -6.93 2.16
C HIS A 73 -6.71 -6.93 1.75
N ILE A 74 -6.45 -7.24 0.48
CA ILE A 74 -5.11 -7.08 -0.12
C ILE A 74 -5.13 -5.85 -1.00
N HIS A 75 -4.14 -4.99 -0.78
CA HIS A 75 -3.91 -3.81 -1.61
C HIS A 75 -2.68 -4.01 -2.47
N PHE A 76 -2.80 -3.64 -3.75
CA PHE A 76 -1.70 -3.66 -4.70
C PHE A 76 -1.20 -2.25 -4.93
N LEU A 77 0.12 -2.08 -4.89
CA LEU A 77 0.80 -0.89 -5.36
C LEU A 77 1.64 -1.30 -6.57
N HIS A 78 1.45 -0.64 -7.71
CA HIS A 78 2.09 -1.02 -8.96
C HIS A 78 2.39 0.20 -9.84
N LYS A 79 3.23 -0.01 -10.85
CA LYS A 79 3.56 0.96 -11.91
C LYS A 79 3.12 0.48 -13.29
N LEU A 80 2.09 -0.37 -13.34
CA LEU A 80 1.67 -1.13 -14.53
C LEU A 80 0.21 -0.82 -14.91
N PRO A 81 -0.17 0.43 -15.18
CA PRO A 81 -1.57 0.80 -15.45
C PRO A 81 -2.13 0.18 -16.73
N SER A 82 -1.28 -0.28 -17.66
CA SER A 82 -1.71 -0.96 -18.89
C SER A 82 -2.04 -2.44 -18.69
N HIS A 83 -1.50 -3.08 -17.66
CA HIS A 83 -1.72 -4.51 -17.37
C HIS A 83 -2.73 -4.67 -16.22
N ILE A 84 -2.72 -3.76 -15.26
CA ILE A 84 -3.67 -3.73 -14.14
C ILE A 84 -4.49 -2.44 -14.28
N PRO A 85 -5.55 -2.45 -15.10
CA PRO A 85 -6.37 -1.27 -15.34
C PRO A 85 -7.22 -0.92 -14.11
N ASN A 86 -7.90 0.22 -14.14
CA ASN A 86 -8.80 0.69 -13.08
C ASN A 86 -8.13 0.95 -11.71
N GLY A 87 -6.80 0.99 -11.66
CA GLY A 87 -6.06 1.44 -10.48
C GLY A 87 -6.18 2.95 -10.25
N SER A 88 -6.24 3.37 -8.99
CA SER A 88 -6.24 4.77 -8.58
C SER A 88 -4.83 5.33 -8.58
N TRP A 89 -4.56 6.38 -9.34
CA TRP A 89 -3.26 7.05 -9.32
C TRP A 89 -3.01 7.73 -7.97
N VAL A 90 -1.90 7.37 -7.31
CA VAL A 90 -1.53 7.89 -5.98
C VAL A 90 -0.39 8.91 -6.03
N GLY A 91 0.43 8.93 -7.08
CA GLY A 91 1.57 9.84 -7.19
C GLY A 91 2.68 9.28 -8.08
N GLU A 92 3.43 10.17 -8.74
CA GLU A 92 4.46 9.80 -9.71
C GLU A 92 3.92 8.80 -10.75
N GLU A 93 4.46 7.58 -10.80
CA GLU A 93 4.02 6.49 -11.67
C GLU A 93 3.32 5.36 -10.89
N THR A 94 2.93 5.63 -9.64
CA THR A 94 2.38 4.63 -8.72
C THR A 94 0.85 4.67 -8.72
N TYR A 95 0.27 3.48 -8.76
CA TYR A 95 -1.16 3.23 -8.74
C TYR A 95 -1.51 2.28 -7.60
N TRP A 96 -2.68 2.48 -7.00
CA TRP A 96 -3.25 1.66 -5.94
C TRP A 96 -4.49 0.92 -6.44
N GLY A 97 -4.55 -0.38 -6.17
CA GLY A 97 -5.65 -1.25 -6.58
C GLY A 97 -5.62 -1.55 -8.07
N GLY A 98 -6.80 -1.70 -8.66
CA GLY A 98 -6.99 -2.09 -10.05
C GLY A 98 -7.43 -3.54 -10.21
N ASP A 99 -7.67 -3.92 -11.46
CA ASP A 99 -8.18 -5.23 -11.85
C ASP A 99 -7.01 -6.18 -12.15
N LEU A 100 -6.82 -7.16 -11.27
CA LEU A 100 -5.79 -8.19 -11.44
C LEU A 100 -6.22 -9.31 -12.39
N GLU A 101 -7.51 -9.50 -12.64
CA GLU A 101 -7.98 -10.52 -13.59
C GLU A 101 -7.67 -10.12 -15.03
N ALA A 102 -7.45 -8.83 -15.27
CA ALA A 102 -7.04 -8.28 -16.56
C ALA A 102 -5.52 -8.37 -16.84
N ALA A 103 -4.72 -8.83 -15.87
CA ALA A 103 -3.24 -8.82 -15.91
C ALA A 103 -2.60 -10.09 -16.48
#